data_AF-A0A1F4BMC6-F1
#
_entry.id   AF-A0A1F4BMC6-F1
#
_cell.length_a   1.000
_cell.length_b   1.000
_cell.length_c   1.000
_cell.angle_alpha   90.00
_cell.angle_beta   90.00
_cell.angle_gamma   90.00
#
_symmetry.space_group_name_H-M   'P 1'
#
loop_
_entity.id
_entity.type
_entity.pdbx_description
1 polymer ?
#
loop_
_entity_poly.entity_id
_entity_poly.type
_entity_poly.pdbx_seq_one_letter_code
_entity_poly.pdbx_strand_id
1 'polypeptide(L)' 'MPTFSELPVPIQQEIPSLSISAHAYSPVPRERLVGINDRVLREGAEAAPGLVLEQITPEGMIMSYKGYRFRRGVR' A
#
# COMPACT_ATOMS: atom_id res chain seq x y z
N MET A 1 6.50 -11.98 4.37
CA MET A 1 6.80 -10.55 4.16
C MET A 1 6.34 -9.77 5.39
N PRO A 2 7.15 -8.83 5.92
CA PRO A 2 6.79 -8.09 7.12
C PRO A 2 5.51 -7.28 6.91
N THR A 3 4.82 -7.00 8.00
CA THR A 3 3.75 -6.01 8.10
C THR A 3 4.35 -4.63 8.35
N PHE A 4 3.56 -3.58 8.15
CA PHE A 4 3.99 -2.22 8.48
C PHE A 4 4.52 -2.08 9.91
N SER A 5 3.85 -2.70 10.89
CA SER A 5 4.22 -2.62 12.31
C SER A 5 5.54 -3.32 12.65
N GLU A 6 6.03 -4.20 11.75
CA GLU A 6 7.31 -4.91 11.89
C GLU A 6 8.47 -4.14 11.24
N LEU A 7 8.22 -2.99 10.60
CA LEU A 7 9.28 -2.13 10.07
C LEU A 7 10.05 -1.45 11.20
N PRO A 8 11.33 -1.05 10.98
CA PRO A 8 12.02 -0.18 11.93
C PRO A 8 11.22 1.09 12.21
N VAL A 9 11.15 1.50 13.48
CA VAL A 9 10.39 2.69 13.92
C VAL A 9 10.71 3.95 13.10
N PRO A 10 11.98 4.27 12.76
CA PRO A 10 12.29 5.43 11.92
C PRO A 10 11.61 5.38 10.55
N ILE A 11 11.52 4.19 9.94
CA ILE A 11 10.86 4.00 8.64
C ILE A 11 9.34 4.15 8.77
N GLN A 12 8.75 3.63 9.85
CA GLN A 12 7.31 3.82 10.10
C GLN A 12 6.94 5.29 10.23
N GLN A 13 7.79 6.11 10.85
CA GLN A 13 7.55 7.54 11.08
C GLN A 13 7.68 8.40 9.81
N GLU A 14 8.45 7.96 8.82
CA GLU A 14 8.59 8.67 7.54
C GLU A 14 7.40 8.42 6.60
N ILE A 15 6.72 7.29 6.76
CA ILE A 15 5.56 6.93 5.95
C ILE A 15 4.35 7.70 6.47
N PRO A 16 3.68 8.52 5.63
CA PRO A 16 2.51 9.28 6.07
C PRO A 16 1.36 8.35 6.40
N SER A 17 0.45 8.82 7.25
CA SER A 17 -0.83 8.15 7.48
C SER A 17 -1.57 7.96 6.15
N LEU A 18 -1.98 6.72 5.90
CA LEU A 18 -2.75 6.35 4.73
C LEU A 18 -4.19 6.08 5.16
N SER A 19 -5.13 6.85 4.64
CA SER A 19 -6.56 6.58 4.76
C SER A 19 -7.01 5.72 3.58
N ILE A 20 -7.46 4.50 3.84
CA ILE A 20 -7.99 3.62 2.81
C ILE A 20 -9.51 3.81 2.73
N SER A 21 -9.99 4.36 1.61
CA SER A 21 -11.42 4.61 1.39
C SER A 21 -12.13 3.52 0.59
N ALA A 22 -11.37 2.75 -0.20
CA ALA A 22 -11.90 1.64 -1.00
C ALA A 22 -10.81 0.58 -1.23
N HIS A 23 -11.20 -0.68 -1.33
CA HIS A 23 -10.33 -1.77 -1.75
C HIS A 23 -11.13 -2.73 -2.63
N ALA A 24 -10.75 -2.81 -3.89
CA ALA A 24 -11.40 -3.67 -4.87
C ALA A 24 -10.36 -4.63 -5.45
N TYR A 25 -10.43 -5.88 -4.99
CA TYR A 25 -9.62 -6.97 -5.50
C TYR A 25 -10.34 -7.73 -6.62
N SER A 26 -9.58 -8.11 -7.64
CA SER A 26 -9.98 -9.00 -8.74
C SER A 26 -8.84 -9.97 -9.02
N PRO A 27 -9.10 -11.22 -9.45
CA PRO A 27 -8.05 -12.09 -9.96
C PRO A 27 -7.33 -11.49 -11.18
N VAL A 28 -7.96 -10.54 -11.90
CA VAL A 28 -7.36 -9.82 -13.03
C VAL A 28 -6.63 -8.56 -12.52
N PRO A 29 -5.29 -8.46 -12.59
CA PRO A 29 -4.52 -7.38 -11.96
C PRO A 29 -4.94 -5.96 -12.40
N ARG A 30 -5.21 -5.76 -13.69
CA ARG A 30 -5.66 -4.47 -14.25
C ARG A 30 -7.02 -3.99 -13.75
N GLU A 31 -7.81 -4.88 -13.13
CA GLU A 31 -9.12 -4.54 -12.56
C GLU A 31 -9.03 -4.18 -11.08
N ARG A 32 -7.87 -4.38 -10.45
CA ARG A 32 -7.65 -4.03 -9.05
C ARG A 32 -7.48 -2.53 -8.89
N LEU A 33 -8.08 -1.99 -7.83
CA LEU A 33 -7.91 -0.60 -7.41
C LEU A 33 -8.04 -0.46 -5.89
N VAL A 34 -7.42 0.60 -5.37
CA VAL A 34 -7.53 0.99 -3.97
C VAL A 34 -7.68 2.50 -3.88
N GLY A 35 -8.55 2.97 -2.99
CA GLY A 35 -8.63 4.38 -2.64
C GLY A 35 -7.67 4.67 -1.49
N ILE A 36 -6.66 5.52 -1.70
CA ILE A 36 -5.71 5.96 -0.67
C ILE A 36 -5.67 7.49 -0.67
N ASN A 37 -5.91 8.12 0.48
CA ASN A 37 -5.86 9.58 0.65
C ASN A 37 -6.65 10.32 -0.46
N ASP A 38 -7.93 9.94 -0.62
CA ASP A 38 -8.87 10.48 -1.61
C ASP A 38 -8.48 10.28 -3.10
N ARG A 39 -7.48 9.44 -3.37
CA ARG A 39 -7.02 9.10 -4.72
C ARG A 39 -7.27 7.63 -5.01
N VAL A 40 -7.76 7.33 -6.22
CA VAL A 40 -7.84 5.95 -6.72
C VAL A 40 -6.50 5.57 -7.34
N LEU A 41 -5.87 4.54 -6.79
CA LEU A 41 -4.56 4.03 -7.19
C LEU A 41 -4.67 2.60 -7.71
N ARG A 42 -3.71 2.23 -8.56
CA ARG A 42 -3.50 0.88 -9.10
C ARG A 42 -2.10 0.40 -8.79
N GLU A 43 -1.86 -0.89 -8.96
CA GLU A 43 -0.53 -1.50 -8.84
C GLU A 43 0.48 -0.74 -9.72
N GLY A 44 1.65 -0.44 -9.14
CA GLY A 44 2.71 0.39 -9.71
C GLY A 44 2.59 1.89 -9.41
N ALA A 45 1.46 2.38 -8.88
CA ALA A 45 1.28 3.79 -8.59
C ALA A 45 1.95 4.22 -7.27
N GLU A 46 2.38 5.48 -7.22
CA GLU A 46 2.95 6.10 -6.04
C GLU A 46 1.86 6.74 -5.17
N ALA A 47 1.74 6.27 -3.93
CA ALA A 47 0.75 6.74 -2.96
C ALA A 47 1.19 8.01 -2.23
N ALA A 48 2.51 8.15 -2.01
CA ALA A 48 3.19 9.31 -1.44
C ALA A 48 4.66 9.31 -1.91
N PRO A 49 5.44 10.39 -1.78
CA PRO A 49 6.83 10.45 -2.23
C PRO A 49 7.68 9.24 -1.80
N GLY A 50 8.13 8.43 -2.75
CA GLY A 50 8.90 7.19 -2.59
C GLY A 50 8.11 5.97 -2.15
N LEU A 51 6.82 6.09 -1.84
CA LEU A 51 5.95 5.01 -1.35
C LEU A 51 5.10 4.45 -2.49
N VAL A 52 5.43 3.26 -2.94
CA VAL A 52 4.80 2.62 -4.11
C VAL A 52 3.83 1.54 -3.68
N LEU A 53 2.66 1.52 -4.32
CA LEU A 53 1.72 0.41 -4.27
C LEU A 53 2.17 -0.68 -5.23
N GLU A 54 2.88 -1.67 -4.73
CA GLU A 54 3.43 -2.75 -5.54
C GLU A 54 2.35 -3.73 -6.03
N GLN A 55 1.40 -4.07 -5.14
CA GLN A 55 0.37 -5.05 -5.43
C GLN A 55 -0.86 -4.83 -4.55
N ILE A 56 -2.04 -5.10 -5.10
CA ILE A 56 -3.30 -5.18 -4.36
C ILE A 56 -3.61 -6.68 -4.19
N THR A 57 -3.69 -7.13 -2.94
CA THR A 57 -3.97 -8.52 -2.59
C THR A 57 -5.37 -8.64 -1.99
N PRO A 58 -5.94 -9.86 -1.86
CA PRO A 58 -7.23 -10.03 -1.20
C PRO A 58 -7.26 -9.47 0.24
N GLU A 59 -6.15 -9.54 0.96
CA GLU A 59 -6.03 -9.12 2.36
C GLU A 59 -5.62 -7.65 2.53
N GLY A 60 -5.25 -6.96 1.44
CA GLY A 60 -4.85 -5.56 1.48
C GLY A 60 -3.89 -5.17 0.36
N MET A 61 -2.72 -4.65 0.74
CA MET A 61 -1.74 -4.08 -0.18
C MET A 61 -0.33 -4.56 0.17
N ILE A 62 0.50 -4.70 -0.87
CA ILE A 62 1.94 -4.76 -0.76
C ILE A 62 2.48 -3.39 -1.15
N MET A 63 3.31 -2.82 -0.29
CA MET A 63 3.90 -1.50 -0.47
C MET A 63 5.42 -1.61 -0.49
N SER A 64 6.08 -0.68 -1.18
CA SER A 64 7.53 -0.50 -1.07
C SER A 64 7.91 0.94 -0.74
N TYR A 65 8.93 1.11 0.09
CA TYR A 65 9.47 2.41 0.48
C TYR A 65 10.95 2.28 0.88
N LYS A 66 11.85 3.07 0.27
CA LYS A 66 13.30 3.06 0.56
C LYS A 66 13.93 1.65 0.66
N GLY A 67 13.51 0.75 -0.23
CA GLY A 67 14.00 -0.64 -0.26
C GLY A 67 13.29 -1.62 0.69
N TYR A 68 12.41 -1.14 1.58
CA TYR A 68 11.55 -1.99 2.40
C TYR A 68 10.31 -2.40 1.62
N ARG A 69 9.97 -3.69 1.62
CA ARG A 69 8.72 -4.22 1.05
C ARG A 69 7.88 -4.83 2.17
N PHE A 70 6.64 -4.39 2.32
CA PHE A 70 5.81 -4.75 3.47
C PHE A 70 4.31 -4.85 3.11
N ARG A 71 3.58 -5.56 3.96
CA ARG A 71 2.11 -5.71 3.89
C ARG A 71 1.43 -4.61 4.68
N ARG A 72 0.35 -4.08 4.12
CA ARG A 72 -0.55 -3.15 4.79
C ARG A 72 -1.99 -3.61 4.58
N GLY A 73 -2.70 -3.83 5.68
CA GLY A 73 -4.13 -4.14 5.66
C GLY A 73 -4.98 -2.91 5.33
N VAL A 74 -6.27 -3.13 5.13
CA VAL A 74 -7.27 -2.07 4.86
C VAL A 74 -7.99 -1.59 6.13
N ARG A 75 -7.70 -2.19 7.28
CA ARG A 75 -8.25 -1.87 8.60
C ARG A 75 -7.14 -1.59 9.61
#